data_AF-A0A962V1N3-F1
#
_entry.id   AF-A0A962V1N3-F1
#
_cell.length_a   1.000
_cell.length_b   1.000
_cell.length_c   1.000
_cell.angle_alpha   90.00
_cell.angle_beta   90.00
_cell.angle_gamma   90.00
#
_symmetry.space_group_name_H-M   'P 1'
#
loop_
_entity.id
_entity.type
_entity.pdbx_description
1 polymer ?
#
loop_
_entity_poly.entity_id
_entity_poly.type
_entity_poly.pdbx_seq_one_letter_code
_entity_poly.pdbx_strand_id
1 'polypeptide(L)'
;MANTSLSLGEHWELFIKNEVASGRYGSASEVVRDALRELEERKNKLDILRAHLAQGAAQAARGEFVEDYSIESVISELDQEI
;
A
#
# COMPACT_ATOMS: atom_id res chain seq x y z
N MET A 1 -21.82 8.08 -10.93
CA MET A 1 -21.18 8.13 -9.60
C MET A 1 -22.18 7.62 -8.58
N ALA A 2 -21.75 6.80 -7.62
CA ALA A 2 -22.57 6.47 -6.46
C ALA A 2 -22.46 7.63 -5.45
N ASN A 3 -23.60 8.14 -4.98
CA ASN A 3 -23.63 9.17 -3.96
C ASN A 3 -23.90 8.51 -2.61
N THR A 4 -22.98 8.72 -1.67
CA THR A 4 -23.09 8.20 -0.31
C THR A 4 -23.10 9.38 0.65
N SER A 5 -24.12 9.45 1.52
CA SER A 5 -24.16 10.41 2.62
C SER A 5 -23.43 9.81 3.81
N LEU A 6 -22.47 10.54 4.38
CA LEU A 6 -21.66 10.10 5.51
C LEU A 6 -21.69 11.17 6.60
N SER A 7 -21.99 10.76 7.83
CA SER A 7 -21.81 11.61 9.00
C SER A 7 -20.41 11.39 9.56
N LEU A 8 -19.64 12.47 9.65
CA LEU A 8 -18.29 12.46 10.18
C LEU A 8 -18.26 13.15 11.55
N GLY A 9 -17.26 12.84 12.38
CA GLY A 9 -17.03 13.58 13.61
C GLY A 9 -16.43 14.97 13.32
N GLU A 10 -16.60 15.90 14.24
CA GLU A 10 -16.16 17.31 14.14
C GLU A 10 -14.71 17.46 13.66
N HIS A 11 -13.80 16.62 14.16
CA HIS A 11 -12.39 16.60 13.73
C HIS A 11 -12.23 16.45 12.21
N TRP A 12 -12.96 15.50 11.61
CA TRP A 12 -12.85 15.20 10.19
C TRP A 12 -13.55 16.25 9.33
N GLU A 13 -14.64 16.82 9.82
CA GLU A 13 -15.29 17.95 9.14
C GLU A 13 -14.37 19.16 9.08
N LEU A 14 -13.69 19.49 10.18
CA LEU A 14 -12.71 20.59 10.23
C LEU A 14 -11.51 20.30 9.32
N PHE A 15 -10.98 19.08 9.35
CA PHE A 15 -9.89 18.65 8.48
C PHE A 15 -10.26 18.82 7.00
N ILE A 16 -11.40 18.28 6.56
CA ILE A 16 -11.86 18.38 5.17
C ILE A 16 -12.06 19.84 4.78
N LYS A 17 -12.65 20.65 5.66
CA LYS A 17 -12.86 22.08 5.41
C LYS A 17 -11.53 22.82 5.22
N ASN A 18 -10.52 22.53 6.03
CA ASN A 18 -9.19 23.14 5.92
C ASN A 18 -8.48 22.72 4.64
N GLU A 19 -8.56 21.44 4.27
CA GLU A 19 -7.98 20.92 3.03
C GLU A 19 -8.59 21.57 1.78
N VAL A 20 -9.92 21.75 1.76
CA VAL A 20 -10.60 22.47 0.67
C VAL A 20 -10.26 23.96 0.69
N ALA A 21 -10.28 24.61 1.86
CA ALA A 21 -9.94 26.03 2.00
C ALA A 21 -8.48 26.35 1.62
N SER A 22 -7.58 25.38 1.76
CA SER A 22 -6.18 25.50 1.32
C SER A 22 -6.03 25.53 -0.21
N GLY A 23 -7.06 25.14 -0.95
CA GLY A 23 -7.04 25.01 -2.40
C GLY A 23 -6.43 23.69 -2.91
N ARG A 24 -6.00 22.79 -2.02
CA ARG A 24 -5.46 21.48 -2.40
C ARG A 24 -6.51 20.59 -3.07
N TYR A 25 -7.76 20.69 -2.63
CA TYR A 25 -8.89 19.93 -3.18
C TYR A 25 -10.06 20.87 -3.51
N GLY A 26 -10.78 20.59 -4.59
CA GLY A 26 -11.94 21.35 -5.04
C GLY A 26 -13.25 20.99 -4.33
N SER A 27 -13.30 19.86 -3.63
CA SER A 27 -14.48 19.47 -2.85
C SER A 27 -14.17 18.46 -1.74
N ALA A 28 -15.08 18.36 -0.76
CA ALA A 28 -15.03 17.31 0.26
C ALA A 28 -14.97 15.90 -0.36
N SER A 29 -15.72 15.67 -1.44
CA SER A 29 -15.74 14.39 -2.15
C SER A 29 -14.38 14.04 -2.76
N GLU A 30 -13.56 15.02 -3.13
CA GLU A 30 -12.19 14.77 -3.60
C GLU A 30 -11.27 14.37 -2.46
N VAL A 31 -11.33 15.07 -1.32
CA VAL A 31 -10.57 14.72 -0.11
C VAL A 31 -10.87 13.27 0.30
N VAL A 32 -12.15 12.91 0.37
CA VAL A 32 -12.58 11.56 0.77
C VAL A 32 -12.11 10.50 -0.23
N ARG A 33 -12.19 10.77 -1.54
CA ARG A 33 -11.72 9.82 -2.56
C ARG A 33 -10.21 9.59 -2.46
N ASP A 34 -9.45 10.64 -2.23
CA ASP A 34 -8.00 10.55 -2.12
C ASP A 34 -7.59 9.76 -0.86
N ALA A 35 -8.22 10.06 0.28
CA ALA A 35 -8.03 9.31 1.51
C ALA A 35 -8.38 7.82 1.37
N LEU A 36 -9.47 7.49 0.66
CA LEU A 36 -9.86 6.11 0.39
C LEU A 36 -8.86 5.40 -0.54
N ARG A 37 -8.32 6.10 -1.54
CA ARG A 37 -7.29 5.56 -2.42
C ARG A 37 -6.02 5.22 -1.64
N GLU A 38 -5.55 6.13 -0.79
CA GLU A 38 -4.37 5.89 0.06
C GLU A 38 -4.60 4.70 1.00
N LEU A 39 -5.80 4.59 1.59
CA LEU A 39 -6.17 3.46 2.43
C LEU A 39 -6.15 2.13 1.66
N GLU A 40 -6.71 2.11 0.45
CA GLU A 40 -6.72 0.94 -0.43
C GLU A 40 -5.30 0.50 -0.80
N GLU A 41 -4.45 1.44 -1.22
CA GLU A 41 -3.05 1.17 -1.55
C GLU A 41 -2.29 0.59 -0.36
N ARG A 42 -2.45 1.17 0.83
CA ARG A 42 -1.82 0.66 2.06
C ARG A 42 -2.29 -0.74 2.38
N LYS A 43 -3.60 -1.01 2.26
CA LYS A 43 -4.16 -2.34 2.50
C LYS A 43 -3.59 -3.36 1.51
N ASN A 44 -3.54 -3.02 0.23
CA ASN A 44 -3.00 -3.89 -0.81
C ASN A 44 -1.52 -4.24 -0.55
N LYS A 45 -0.68 -3.24 -0.25
CA LYS A 45 0.74 -3.47 0.11
C LYS A 45 0.88 -4.42 1.30
N LEU A 46 0.03 -4.27 2.32
CA LEU A 46 0.06 -5.12 3.51
C LEU A 46 -0.39 -6.55 3.21
N ASP A 47 -1.41 -6.72 2.37
CA ASP A 47 -1.92 -8.03 1.99
C ASP A 47 -0.90 -8.79 1.11
N ILE A 48 -0.24 -8.11 0.17
CA ILE A 48 0.88 -8.67 -0.61
C ILE A 48 2.03 -9.08 0.32
N LEU A 49 2.44 -8.22 1.25
CA LEU A 49 3.50 -8.52 2.20
C LEU A 49 3.17 -9.76 3.04
N ARG A 50 1.95 -9.84 3.56
CA ARG A 50 1.48 -11.01 4.32
C ARG A 50 1.50 -12.28 3.49
N ALA A 51 1.10 -12.21 2.22
CA ALA A 51 1.12 -13.35 1.32
C ALA A 51 2.56 -13.87 1.11
N HIS A 52 3.52 -12.98 0.83
CA HIS A 52 4.92 -13.38 0.65
C HIS A 52 5.55 -13.92 1.94
N LEU A 53 5.24 -13.32 3.10
CA LEU A 53 5.71 -13.84 4.39
C LEU A 53 5.14 -15.23 4.69
N ALA A 54 3.86 -15.45 4.41
CA ALA A 54 3.23 -16.76 4.57
C ALA A 54 3.86 -17.81 3.65
N GLN A 55 4.15 -17.46 2.40
CA GLN A 55 4.87 -18.32 1.46
C GLN A 55 6.26 -18.68 1.98
N GLY A 56 7.07 -17.68 2.37
CA GLY A 56 8.42 -17.91 2.91
C GLY A 56 8.41 -18.74 4.19
N ALA A 57 7.47 -18.49 5.10
CA ALA A 57 7.31 -19.30 6.31
C ALA A 57 6.98 -20.76 6.00
N ALA A 58 6.13 -21.01 4.99
CA ALA A 58 5.80 -22.36 4.56
C ALA A 58 6.98 -23.08 3.90
N GLN A 59 7.80 -22.38 3.11
CA GLN A 59 9.04 -22.90 2.53
C GLN A 59 10.04 -23.28 3.63
N ALA A 60 10.30 -22.36 4.57
CA ALA A 60 11.19 -22.59 5.70
C ALA A 60 10.75 -23.78 6.57
N ALA A 61 9.44 -23.94 6.81
CA ALA A 61 8.90 -25.08 7.54
C ALA A 61 9.13 -26.43 6.83
N ARG A 62 9.29 -26.42 5.50
CA ARG A 62 9.66 -27.60 4.69
C ARG A 62 11.18 -27.76 4.51
N GLY A 63 11.98 -26.85 5.06
CA GLY A 63 13.44 -26.82 4.87
C GLY A 63 13.88 -26.29 3.51
N GLU A 64 12.99 -25.64 2.76
CA GLU A 64 13.29 -25.04 1.46
C GLU A 64 13.97 -23.68 1.66
N PHE A 65 15.30 -23.69 1.72
CA PHE A 65 16.12 -22.49 1.77
C PHE A 65 16.92 -22.32 0.49
N VAL A 66 17.32 -21.09 0.20
CA VAL A 66 18.31 -20.82 -0.85
C VAL A 66 19.68 -21.24 -0.30
N GLU A 67 20.25 -22.28 -0.89
CA GLU A 67 21.64 -22.68 -0.64
C GLU A 67 22.59 -21.77 -1.41
N ASP A 68 23.80 -21.57 -0.89
CA ASP A 68 24.87 -20.80 -1.55
C ASP A 68 24.49 -19.37 -1.97
N TYR A 69 23.62 -18.69 -1.19
CA TYR A 69 23.26 -17.30 -1.44
C TYR A 69 24.47 -16.36 -1.35
N SER A 70 24.81 -15.70 -2.47
CA SER A 70 25.80 -14.64 -2.56
C SER A 70 25.20 -13.45 -3.31
N ILE A 71 25.49 -12.23 -2.83
CA ILE A 71 25.06 -11.01 -3.51
C ILE A 71 25.80 -10.90 -4.87
N GLU A 72 27.06 -11.32 -4.92
CA GLU A 72 27.88 -11.34 -6.13
C GLU A 72 27.31 -12.27 -7.21
N SER A 73 26.79 -13.45 -6.85
CA SER A 73 26.16 -14.35 -7.82
C SER A 73 24.89 -13.75 -8.41
N VAL A 74 24.04 -13.14 -7.56
CA VAL A 74 22.80 -12.48 -8.00
C VAL A 74 23.08 -11.33 -8.96
N ILE A 75 24.10 -10.50 -8.66
CA ILE A 75 24.49 -9.39 -9.54
C ILE A 75 25.03 -9.92 -10.87
N SER A 76 25.88 -10.96 -10.83
CA SER A 76 26.44 -11.55 -12.05
C SER A 76 25.38 -12.20 -12.94
N GLU A 77 24.31 -12.77 -12.38
CA GLU A 77 23.19 -13.31 -13.15
C GLU A 77 22.40 -12.22 -13.86
N LEU A 78 22.10 -11.11 -13.16
CA LEU A 78 21.40 -9.95 -13.72
C LEU A 78 22.17 -9.29 -14.87
N ASP A 79 23.50 -9.21 -14.76
CA ASP A 79 24.36 -8.64 -15.80
C ASP A 79 24.49 -9.57 -17.03
N GLN A 80 24.17 -10.86 -16.90
CA GLN A 80 24.19 -11.83 -18.01
C GLN A 80 22.86 -11.94 -18.77
N GLU A 81 21.77 -11.41 -18.23
CA GLU A 81 20.45 -11.36 -18.90
C GLU A 81 20.26 -10.13 -19.82
N ILE A 82 21.30 -9.29 -20.00
CA ILE A 82 21.35 -8.15 -20.94
C ILE A 82 22.21 -8.51 -22.16
#